data_AF-A0A931CZY4-F1
#
_entry.id   AF-A0A931CZY4-F1
#
_cell.length_a   1.000
_cell.length_b   1.000
_cell.length_c   1.000
_cell.angle_alpha   90.00
_cell.angle_beta   90.00
_cell.angle_gamma   90.00
#
_symmetry.space_group_name_H-M   'P 1'
#
loop_
_entity.id
_entity.type
_entity.pdbx_description
1 polymer ?
#
loop_
_entity_poly.entity_id
_entity_poly.type
_entity_poly.pdbx_seq_one_letter_code
_entity_poly.pdbx_strand_id
1 'polypeptide(L)'
;MENKVPEKAKLLEKLKANGFNVPEFVYVSAKKFETKDFKALEAFLDVHRESFKVIARSAHPLESEYKGGTFDSLETYADIGGIIYARNRI
;
A
#
# COMPACT_ATOMS: atom_id res chain seq x y z
N MET A 1 -2.88 -20.50 -2.09
CA MET A 1 -2.93 -19.68 -0.86
C MET A 1 -3.99 -18.62 -1.08
N GLU A 2 -4.97 -18.52 -0.19
CA GLU A 2 -6.01 -17.49 -0.29
C GLU A 2 -5.36 -16.11 -0.36
N ASN A 3 -5.82 -15.27 -1.31
CA ASN A 3 -5.42 -13.87 -1.43
C ASN A 3 -6.01 -13.07 -0.25
N LYS A 4 -5.53 -13.33 0.97
CA LYS A 4 -5.94 -12.57 2.14
C LYS A 4 -5.36 -11.16 2.02
N VAL A 5 -6.24 -10.19 1.77
CA VAL A 5 -5.88 -8.77 1.85
C VAL A 5 -5.49 -8.46 3.30
N PRO A 6 -4.39 -7.72 3.54
CA PRO A 6 -3.96 -7.31 4.87
C PRO A 6 -5.07 -6.59 5.65
N GLU A 7 -5.04 -6.71 6.98
CA GLU A 7 -6.09 -6.15 7.85
C GLU A 7 -6.24 -4.64 7.67
N LYS A 8 -5.13 -3.90 7.60
CA LYS A 8 -5.18 -2.44 7.46
C LYS A 8 -5.91 -2.02 6.18
N ALA A 9 -5.59 -2.65 5.05
CA ALA A 9 -6.23 -2.34 3.78
C ALA A 9 -7.75 -2.63 3.84
N LYS A 10 -8.16 -3.76 4.42
CA LYS A 10 -9.58 -4.08 4.63
C LYS A 10 -10.29 -3.05 5.53
N LEU A 11 -9.63 -2.63 6.61
CA LEU A 11 -10.18 -1.65 7.55
C LEU A 11 -10.36 -0.29 6.88
N LEU A 12 -9.37 0.18 6.13
CA LEU A 12 -9.45 1.46 5.43
C LEU A 12 -10.57 1.47 4.37
N GLU A 13 -10.73 0.38 3.61
CA GLU A 13 -11.87 0.21 2.68
C GLU A 13 -13.20 0.28 3.44
N LYS A 14 -13.32 -0.44 4.56
CA LYS A 14 -14.55 -0.42 5.38
C LYS A 14 -14.85 0.98 5.91
N LEU A 15 -13.86 1.70 6.40
CA LEU A 15 -14.04 3.07 6.90
C LEU A 15 -14.50 4.01 5.77
N LYS A 16 -13.85 3.96 4.61
CA LYS A 16 -14.24 4.74 3.42
C LYS A 16 -15.67 4.44 2.99
N ALA A 17 -16.06 3.16 2.96
CA ALA A 17 -17.43 2.74 2.62
C ALA A 17 -18.49 3.20 3.64
N ASN A 18 -18.10 3.47 4.89
CA ASN A 18 -19.01 4.00 5.93
C ASN A 18 -18.98 5.53 6.02
N GLY A 19 -18.40 6.23 5.04
CA GLY A 19 -18.40 7.70 4.97
C GLY A 19 -17.38 8.39 5.86
N PHE A 20 -16.42 7.66 6.43
CA PHE A 20 -15.31 8.28 7.15
C PHE A 20 -14.33 8.95 6.17
N ASN A 21 -13.74 10.07 6.60
CA ASN A 21 -12.68 10.74 5.85
C ASN A 21 -11.37 9.92 5.95
N VAL A 22 -11.10 9.10 4.94
CA VAL A 22 -9.93 8.22 4.87
C VAL A 22 -9.00 8.76 3.77
N PRO A 23 -7.69 8.94 4.04
CA PRO A 23 -6.74 9.28 2.99
C PRO A 23 -6.76 8.25 1.85
N GLU A 24 -6.62 8.71 0.61
CA GLU A 24 -6.51 7.80 -0.53
C GLU A 24 -5.31 6.87 -0.36
N PHE A 25 -5.51 5.59 -0.67
CA PHE A 25 -4.47 4.57 -0.56
C PHE A 25 -4.64 3.53 -1.67
N VAL A 26 -3.57 2.79 -1.94
CA VAL A 26 -3.58 1.65 -2.87
C VAL A 26 -2.88 0.46 -2.23
N TYR A 27 -3.49 -0.71 -2.31
CA TYR A 27 -2.86 -1.97 -1.94
C TYR A 27 -2.31 -2.69 -3.18
N VAL A 28 -1.02 -2.98 -3.17
CA VAL A 28 -0.34 -3.74 -4.23
C VAL A 28 0.19 -5.03 -3.62
N SER A 29 -0.28 -6.17 -4.12
CA SER A 29 0.14 -7.48 -3.61
C SER A 29 1.55 -7.86 -4.07
N ALA A 30 2.23 -8.74 -3.33
CA ALA A 30 3.53 -9.29 -3.71
C ALA A 30 3.52 -9.89 -5.13
N LYS A 31 2.43 -10.59 -5.49
CA LYS A 31 2.24 -11.16 -6.83
C LYS A 31 2.26 -10.09 -7.94
N LYS A 32 1.63 -8.93 -7.72
CA LYS A 32 1.64 -7.84 -8.70
C LYS A 32 3.03 -7.25 -8.90
N PHE A 33 3.85 -7.22 -7.85
CA PHE A 33 5.25 -6.84 -7.99
C PHE A 33 6.07 -7.88 -8.76
N GLU A 34 5.82 -9.18 -8.56
CA GLU A 34 6.48 -10.26 -9.31
C GLU A 34 6.12 -10.20 -10.80
N THR A 35 4.85 -9.98 -11.13
CA THR A 35 4.38 -9.88 -12.51
C THR A 35 4.55 -8.49 -13.13
N LYS A 36 5.07 -7.52 -12.36
CA LYS A 36 5.18 -6.10 -12.75
C LYS A 36 3.85 -5.50 -13.24
N ASP A 37 2.74 -5.94 -12.68
CA ASP A 37 1.42 -5.39 -12.97
C ASP A 37 1.17 -4.15 -12.09
N PHE A 38 1.61 -3.00 -12.58
CA PHE A 38 1.55 -1.73 -11.85
C PHE A 38 0.46 -0.79 -12.31
N LYS A 39 -0.44 -1.18 -13.22
CA LYS A 39 -1.46 -0.28 -13.79
C LYS A 39 -2.27 0.50 -12.73
N ALA A 40 -2.71 -0.19 -11.68
CA ALA A 40 -3.45 0.43 -10.59
C ALA A 40 -2.59 1.37 -9.72
N LEU A 41 -1.31 1.03 -9.53
CA LEU A 41 -0.36 1.86 -8.82
C LEU A 41 0.00 3.12 -9.62
N GLU A 42 0.21 2.97 -10.93
CA GLU A 42 0.47 4.09 -11.84
C GLU A 42 -0.71 5.07 -11.86
N ALA A 43 -1.94 4.56 -11.99
CA ALA A 43 -3.14 5.40 -11.92
C ALA A 43 -3.27 6.13 -10.58
N PHE A 44 -2.96 5.47 -9.46
CA PHE A 44 -2.94 6.11 -8.14
C PHE A 44 -1.87 7.21 -8.08
N LEU A 45 -0.65 6.93 -8.51
CA LEU A 45 0.46 7.87 -8.46
C LEU A 45 0.26 9.07 -9.40
N ASP A 46 -0.38 8.89 -10.55
CA ASP A 46 -0.64 9.98 -11.49
C ASP A 46 -1.57 11.05 -10.88
N VAL A 47 -2.59 10.62 -10.13
CA VAL A 47 -3.49 11.51 -9.40
C VAL A 47 -2.79 12.20 -8.22
N HIS A 48 -1.78 11.57 -7.61
CA HIS A 48 -1.13 12.04 -6.39
C HIS A 48 0.29 12.59 -6.58
N ARG A 49 0.79 12.66 -7.82
CA ARG A 49 2.15 13.08 -8.18
C ARG A 49 2.47 14.52 -7.76
N GLU A 50 1.45 15.38 -7.61
CA GLU A 50 1.63 16.78 -7.19
C GLU A 50 2.28 16.91 -5.79
N SER A 51 2.17 15.88 -4.95
CA SER A 51 2.70 15.89 -3.57
C SER A 51 4.18 15.50 -3.46
N PHE A 52 4.85 15.14 -4.57
CA PHE A 52 6.23 14.65 -4.68
C PHE A 52 6.58 13.37 -3.90
N LYS A 53 5.87 13.06 -2.81
CA LYS A 53 6.14 11.94 -1.91
C LYS A 53 4.87 11.19 -1.49
N VAL A 54 5.05 9.90 -1.20
CA VAL A 54 4.03 8.99 -0.70
C VAL A 54 4.61 8.16 0.45
N ILE A 55 3.75 7.66 1.33
CA ILE A 55 4.13 6.76 2.41
C ILE A 55 3.86 5.32 1.96
N ALA A 56 4.92 4.54 1.79
CA ALA A 56 4.83 3.10 1.60
C ALA A 56 4.85 2.41 2.97
N ARG A 57 3.93 1.48 3.22
CA ARG A 57 3.87 0.69 4.46
C ARG A 57 3.97 -0.79 4.13
N SER A 58 4.79 -1.53 4.86
CA SER A 58 4.86 -2.98 4.71
C SER A 58 3.54 -3.61 5.20
N ALA A 59 3.14 -4.72 4.57
CA ALA A 59 1.87 -5.37 4.89
C ALA A 59 1.98 -6.88 4.72
N HIS A 60 1.26 -7.63 5.56
CA HIS A 60 1.25 -9.08 5.52
C HIS A 60 -0.19 -9.62 5.51
N PRO A 61 -0.50 -10.71 4.76
CA PRO A 61 -1.84 -11.31 4.73
C PRO A 61 -2.38 -11.73 6.10
N LEU A 62 -1.48 -12.05 7.03
CA LEU A 62 -1.79 -12.41 8.43
C LEU A 62 -1.52 -11.24 9.39
N GLU A 63 -1.62 -9.98 8.94
CA GLU A 63 -1.37 -8.78 9.76
C GLU A 63 -2.05 -8.81 11.14
N SER A 64 -3.26 -9.38 11.23
CA SER A 64 -4.02 -9.55 12.48
C SER A 64 -3.39 -10.49 13.51
N GLU A 65 -2.42 -11.32 13.11
CA GLU A 65 -1.69 -12.25 13.98
C GLU A 65 -0.40 -11.63 14.54
N TYR A 66 0.01 -10.47 14.03
CA TYR A 66 1.21 -9.75 14.49
C TYR A 66 0.86 -8.68 15.53
N LYS A 67 1.86 -8.28 16.32
CA LYS A 67 1.72 -7.19 17.29
C LYS A 67 1.77 -5.83 16.59
N GLY A 68 1.20 -4.81 17.23
CA GLY A 68 1.42 -3.42 16.82
C GLY A 68 2.92 -3.09 16.80
N GLY A 69 3.38 -2.36 15.78
CA GLY A 69 4.78 -2.00 15.58
C GLY A 69 5.60 -2.99 14.74
N THR A 70 5.01 -4.09 14.24
CA THR A 70 5.71 -5.03 13.33
C THR A 70 5.85 -4.51 11.90
N PHE A 71 5.02 -3.57 11.49
CA PHE A 71 5.00 -3.06 10.11
C PHE A 71 5.63 -1.68 10.03
N ASP A 72 6.61 -1.57 9.14
CA ASP A 72 7.37 -0.34 8.89
C ASP A 72 6.67 0.55 7.86
N SER A 73 6.98 1.84 7.93
CA SER A 73 6.55 2.84 6.96
C SER A 73 7.75 3.65 6.49
N LEU A 74 7.81 3.92 5.19
CA LEU A 74 8.87 4.69 4.56
C LEU A 74 8.26 5.73 3.64
N GLU A 75 8.65 6.99 3.85
CA GLU A 75 8.36 8.07 2.90
C GLU A 75 9.30 7.94 1.69
N THR A 76 8.73 7.95 0.48
CA THR A 76 9.47 7.78 -0.78
C THR A 76 8.86 8.63 -1.90
N TYR A 77 9.53 8.71 -3.05
CA TYR A 77 9.04 9.44 -4.21
C TYR A 77 7.72 8.85 -4.75
N ALA A 78 6.84 9.73 -5.21
CA ALA A 78 5.56 9.39 -5.83
C ALA A 78 5.71 8.83 -7.26
N ASP A 79 6.58 7.84 -7.44
CA ASP A 79 6.82 7.14 -8.69
C ASP A 79 7.10 5.64 -8.45
N ILE A 80 7.08 4.84 -9.52
CA ILE A 80 7.30 3.39 -9.44
C ILE A 80 8.68 3.05 -8.87
N GLY A 81 9.71 3.84 -9.18
CA GLY A 81 11.05 3.64 -8.65
C GLY A 81 11.11 3.83 -7.14
N GLY A 82 10.46 4.88 -6.63
CA GLY A 82 10.33 5.16 -5.20
C GLY A 82 9.61 4.03 -4.45
N ILE A 83 8.53 3.50 -5.01
CA ILE A 83 7.79 2.37 -4.42
C ILE A 83 8.60 1.07 -4.45
N ILE A 84 9.31 0.77 -5.54
CA ILE A 84 10.20 -0.40 -5.63
C ILE A 84 11.33 -0.29 -4.60
N TYR A 85 11.93 0.91 -4.48
CA TYR A 85 12.95 1.17 -3.48
C TYR A 85 12.42 0.90 -2.07
N ALA A 86 11.23 1.41 -1.75
CA ALA A 86 10.60 1.18 -0.45
C ALA A 86 10.37 -0.30 -0.18
N ARG A 87 9.75 -1.04 -1.11
CA ARG A 87 9.51 -2.49 -0.97
C ARG A 87 10.79 -3.29 -0.70
N ASN A 88 11.91 -2.90 -1.29
CA ASN A 88 13.18 -3.61 -1.08
C ASN A 88 13.83 -3.27 0.25
N ARG A 89 13.37 -2.21 0.92
CA ARG A 89 13.96 -1.66 2.14
C ARG A 89 13.20 -2.06 3.42
N ILE A 90 11.87 -2.22 3.34
CA ILE A 90 10.95 -2.51 4.46
C ILE A 90 10.20 -3.82 4.29
#